data_AF-A0A350CV87-F1
#
_entry.id   AF-A0A350CV87-F1
#
_cell.length_a   1.000
_cell.length_b   1.000
_cell.length_c   1.000
_cell.angle_alpha   90.00
_cell.angle_beta   90.00
_cell.angle_gamma   90.00
#
_symmetry.space_group_name_H-M   'P 1'
#
loop_
_entity.id
_entity.type
_entity.pdbx_description
1 polymer ?
#
loop_
_entity_poly.entity_id
_entity_poly.type
_entity_poly.pdbx_seq_one_letter_code
_entity_poly.pdbx_strand_id
1 'polypeptide(L)'
;MKMTFLARASSVAAFLLILAPAHAQIRTDQGTDVSKSCEQGLSIPAPYGESDLKGHAKFPAYCKCFMSKFEVRAMKAAKYMQANPGKAPPGTLEQSNAEELEMRNSCRKQFGLPQVVLPK
;
A
#
# COMPACT_ATOMS: atom_id res chain seq x y z
N MET A 1 44.56 53.95 17.75
CA MET A 1 43.16 53.63 18.14
C MET A 1 42.24 54.53 17.35
N LYS A 2 41.64 54.00 16.27
CA LYS A 2 40.64 54.65 15.42
C LYS A 2 39.78 53.51 14.86
N MET A 3 38.58 53.35 15.43
CA MET A 3 37.58 52.41 14.94
C MET A 3 36.84 53.08 13.78
N THR A 4 36.76 52.39 12.64
CA THR A 4 35.92 52.77 11.52
C THR A 4 34.91 51.64 11.32
N PHE A 5 33.69 51.88 11.79
CA PHE A 5 32.51 51.08 11.45
C PHE A 5 32.10 51.42 10.02
N LEU A 6 31.90 50.44 9.15
CA LEU A 6 30.97 50.55 8.02
C LEU A 6 30.60 49.17 7.43
N ALA A 7 29.29 48.98 7.32
CA ALA A 7 28.56 48.08 6.43
C ALA A 7 28.68 46.55 6.64
N ARG A 8 27.83 46.03 7.53
CA ARG A 8 27.29 44.66 7.41
C ARG A 8 26.36 44.62 6.19
N ALA A 9 26.84 44.05 5.09
CA ALA A 9 25.98 43.64 3.98
C ALA A 9 25.22 42.36 4.38
N SER A 10 24.04 42.52 4.97
CA SER A 10 23.10 41.43 5.18
C SER A 10 22.55 41.00 3.81
N SER A 11 23.22 40.05 3.17
CA SER A 11 22.68 39.37 2.00
C SER A 11 21.52 38.49 2.46
N VAL A 12 20.30 38.99 2.29
CA VAL A 12 19.07 38.19 2.39
C VAL A 12 19.05 37.25 1.19
N ALA A 13 19.69 36.08 1.35
CA ALA A 13 19.51 34.98 0.43
C ALA A 13 18.14 34.36 0.68
N ALA A 14 17.12 34.93 0.04
CA ALA A 14 15.82 34.31 -0.13
C ALA A 14 15.98 33.06 -1.01
N PHE A 15 16.28 31.92 -0.38
CA PHE A 15 16.09 30.64 -1.02
C PHE A 15 14.60 30.34 -1.06
N LEU A 16 14.04 30.58 -2.24
CA LEU A 16 12.76 30.12 -2.72
C LEU A 16 12.51 28.68 -2.24
N LEU A 17 11.54 28.54 -1.33
CA LEU A 17 10.85 27.28 -1.04
C LEU A 17 10.18 26.81 -2.32
N ILE A 18 10.91 26.03 -3.11
CA ILE A 18 10.33 25.21 -4.17
C ILE A 18 9.60 24.07 -3.45
N LEU A 19 8.33 24.31 -3.12
CA LEU A 19 7.34 23.27 -2.88
C LEU A 19 7.14 22.52 -4.21
N ALA A 20 8.07 21.63 -4.54
CA ALA A 20 7.81 20.63 -5.56
C ALA A 20 6.75 19.69 -4.98
N PRO A 21 5.64 19.43 -5.70
CA PRO A 21 4.70 18.42 -5.28
C PRO A 21 5.48 17.10 -5.25
N ALA A 22 5.59 16.51 -4.07
CA ALA A 22 5.94 15.12 -3.91
C ALA A 22 4.81 14.31 -4.58
N HIS A 23 4.85 14.22 -5.90
CA HIS A 23 4.29 13.09 -6.60
C HIS A 23 5.04 11.91 -6.01
N ALA A 24 4.39 11.20 -5.09
CA ALA A 24 4.75 9.84 -4.78
C ALA A 24 4.74 9.13 -6.13
N GLN A 25 5.89 9.09 -6.79
CA GLN A 25 6.10 8.27 -7.95
C GLN A 25 5.87 6.87 -7.42
N ILE A 26 4.70 6.32 -7.75
CA ILE A 26 4.47 4.90 -7.69
C ILE A 26 5.56 4.34 -8.58
N ARG A 27 6.65 3.93 -7.93
CA ARG A 27 7.81 3.35 -8.57
C ARG A 27 7.30 2.02 -9.09
N THR A 28 6.81 2.02 -10.32
CA THR A 28 6.51 0.81 -11.09
C THR A 28 7.83 0.20 -11.56
N ASP A 29 8.80 0.06 -10.64
CA ASP A 29 9.95 -0.77 -10.90
C ASP A 29 9.45 -2.20 -11.02
N GLN A 30 9.77 -2.75 -12.18
CA GLN A 30 9.56 -4.13 -12.56
C GLN A 30 9.94 -5.08 -11.42
N GLY A 31 9.03 -5.98 -11.06
CA GLY A 31 9.40 -7.22 -10.38
C GLY A 31 9.61 -7.16 -8.87
N THR A 32 9.04 -6.18 -8.15
CA THR A 32 8.88 -6.35 -6.70
C THR A 32 7.95 -7.53 -6.46
N ASP A 33 8.43 -8.60 -5.83
CA ASP A 33 7.59 -9.72 -5.41
C ASP A 33 6.63 -9.22 -4.32
N VAL A 34 5.49 -8.68 -4.74
CA VAL A 34 4.45 -8.14 -3.86
C VAL A 34 3.91 -9.21 -2.91
N SER A 35 4.14 -10.49 -3.19
CA SER A 35 3.81 -11.59 -2.27
C SER A 35 4.45 -11.37 -0.89
N LYS A 36 5.61 -10.69 -0.82
CA LYS A 36 6.26 -10.36 0.46
C LYS A 36 5.48 -9.38 1.32
N SER A 37 4.64 -8.51 0.75
CA SER A 37 3.79 -7.64 1.59
C SER A 37 2.68 -8.43 2.27
N CYS A 38 2.23 -9.54 1.68
CA CYS A 38 1.28 -10.45 2.33
C CYS A 38 1.89 -11.16 3.55
N GLU A 39 3.21 -11.40 3.57
CA GLU A 39 3.88 -12.04 4.70
C GLU A 39 3.80 -11.22 6.00
N GLN A 40 3.65 -9.89 5.89
CA GLN A 40 3.41 -9.02 7.05
C GLN A 40 2.13 -9.42 7.81
N GLY A 41 1.15 -10.00 7.08
CA GLY A 41 -0.10 -10.52 7.63
C GLY A 41 0.09 -11.63 8.68
N LEU A 42 1.22 -12.35 8.70
CA LEU A 42 1.50 -13.38 9.70
C LEU A 42 1.62 -12.83 11.13
N SER A 43 1.93 -11.54 11.26
CA SER A 43 2.02 -10.86 12.57
C SER A 43 0.67 -10.33 13.07
N ILE A 44 -0.36 -10.33 12.21
CA ILE A 44 -1.69 -9.81 12.53
C ILE A 44 -2.58 -11.00 12.94
N PRO A 45 -3.27 -10.92 14.10
CA PRO A 45 -4.14 -12.00 14.56
C PRO A 45 -5.29 -12.31 13.59
N ALA A 46 -5.61 -13.58 13.43
CA ALA A 46 -6.84 -14.02 12.77
C ALA A 46 -8.08 -13.47 13.50
N PRO A 47 -9.18 -13.16 12.77
CA PRO A 47 -9.36 -13.34 11.32
C PRO A 47 -8.91 -12.13 10.48
N TYR A 48 -8.40 -11.09 11.12
CA TYR A 48 -7.98 -9.83 10.45
C TYR A 48 -6.63 -9.95 9.74
N GLY A 49 -5.80 -10.90 10.16
CA GLY A 49 -4.54 -11.25 9.52
C GLY A 49 -4.44 -12.72 9.12
N GLU A 50 -3.21 -13.15 8.89
CA GLU A 50 -2.85 -14.49 8.40
C GLU A 50 -2.12 -15.31 9.47
N SER A 51 -2.19 -14.94 10.75
CA SER A 51 -1.45 -15.62 11.83
C SER A 51 -1.75 -17.12 11.93
N ASP A 52 -2.94 -17.55 11.49
CA ASP A 52 -3.35 -18.96 11.44
C ASP A 52 -2.57 -19.79 10.40
N LEU A 53 -1.88 -19.11 9.46
CA LEU A 53 -1.07 -19.75 8.42
C LEU A 53 0.44 -19.78 8.77
N LYS A 54 0.83 -19.34 9.97
CA LYS A 54 2.23 -19.32 10.40
C LYS A 54 2.84 -20.73 10.34
N GLY A 55 3.96 -20.87 9.62
CA GLY A 55 4.64 -22.15 9.43
C GLY A 55 3.99 -23.08 8.40
N HIS A 56 2.89 -22.68 7.77
CA HIS A 56 2.22 -23.50 6.76
C HIS A 56 2.99 -23.49 5.44
N ALA A 57 3.40 -24.66 4.94
CA ALA A 57 4.25 -24.77 3.74
C ALA A 57 3.65 -24.14 2.47
N LYS A 58 2.31 -24.06 2.40
CA LYS A 58 1.58 -23.46 1.27
C LYS A 58 1.38 -21.94 1.40
N PHE A 59 1.82 -21.31 2.50
CA PHE A 59 1.65 -19.88 2.74
C PHE A 59 2.26 -18.99 1.64
N PRO A 60 3.49 -19.24 1.14
CA PRO A 60 4.05 -18.44 0.06
C PRO A 60 3.22 -18.52 -1.24
N ALA A 61 2.72 -19.71 -1.58
CA ALA A 61 1.87 -19.88 -2.77
C ALA A 61 0.51 -19.18 -2.61
N TYR A 62 -0.05 -19.21 -1.40
CA TYR A 62 -1.24 -18.43 -1.04
C TYR A 62 -1.00 -16.93 -1.21
N CYS A 63 0.08 -16.39 -0.65
CA CYS A 63 0.39 -14.96 -0.76
C CYS A 63 0.56 -14.52 -2.21
N LYS A 64 1.19 -15.33 -3.05
CA LYS A 64 1.29 -15.05 -4.49
C LYS A 64 -0.08 -14.99 -5.16
N CYS A 65 -0.99 -15.91 -4.84
CA CYS A 65 -2.36 -15.88 -5.36
C CYS A 65 -3.12 -14.64 -4.90
N PHE A 66 -3.08 -14.35 -3.59
CA PHE A 66 -3.81 -13.24 -3.00
C PHE A 66 -3.33 -11.90 -3.53
N MET A 67 -2.01 -11.68 -3.54
CA MET A 67 -1.43 -10.42 -4.00
C MET A 67 -1.63 -10.19 -5.49
N SER A 68 -1.61 -11.23 -6.33
CA SER A 68 -1.95 -11.08 -7.74
C SER A 68 -3.38 -10.58 -7.96
N LYS A 69 -4.35 -11.06 -7.18
CA LYS A 69 -5.74 -10.56 -7.24
C LYS A 69 -5.84 -9.12 -6.70
N PHE A 70 -5.14 -8.84 -5.60
CA PHE A 70 -5.09 -7.51 -5.00
C PHE A 70 -4.50 -6.47 -5.96
N GLU A 71 -3.42 -6.80 -6.67
CA GLU A 71 -2.81 -5.93 -7.69
C GLU A 71 -3.78 -5.59 -8.82
N VAL A 72 -4.53 -6.56 -9.34
CA VAL A 72 -5.54 -6.32 -10.38
C VAL A 72 -6.59 -5.31 -9.90
N ARG A 73 -7.04 -5.46 -8.65
CA ARG A 73 -7.99 -4.54 -8.01
C ARG A 73 -7.38 -3.14 -7.82
N ALA A 74 -6.14 -3.06 -7.33
CA ALA A 74 -5.42 -1.80 -7.15
C ALA A 74 -5.21 -1.07 -8.48
N MET A 75 -4.87 -1.79 -9.55
CA MET A 75 -4.72 -1.23 -10.90
C MET A 75 -6.06 -0.70 -11.45
N LYS A 76 -7.18 -1.37 -11.17
CA LYS A 76 -8.52 -0.87 -11.54
C LYS A 76 -8.85 0.42 -10.81
N ALA A 77 -8.55 0.50 -9.50
CA ALA A 77 -8.72 1.71 -8.71
C ALA A 77 -7.83 2.87 -9.22
N ALA A 78 -6.55 2.59 -9.50
CA ALA A 78 -5.62 3.58 -10.03
C ALA A 78 -6.09 4.14 -11.39
N LYS A 79 -6.54 3.27 -12.31
CA LYS A 79 -7.10 3.69 -13.61
C LYS A 79 -8.34 4.57 -13.44
N TYR A 80 -9.23 4.22 -12.50
CA TYR A 80 -10.40 5.05 -12.20
C TYR A 80 -9.99 6.45 -11.74
N MET A 81 -9.04 6.55 -10.81
CA MET A 81 -8.57 7.83 -10.27
C MET A 81 -7.84 8.68 -11.33
N GLN A 82 -7.11 8.04 -12.24
CA GLN A 82 -6.50 8.72 -13.40
C GLN A 82 -7.56 9.31 -14.33
N ALA A 83 -8.64 8.56 -14.60
CA ALA A 83 -9.75 9.03 -15.43
C ALA A 83 -10.65 10.05 -14.70
N ASN A 84 -10.61 10.08 -13.36
CA ASN A 84 -11.45 10.93 -12.52
C ASN A 84 -10.63 11.64 -11.44
N PRO A 85 -9.85 12.68 -11.80
CA PRO A 85 -9.00 13.39 -10.85
C PRO A 85 -9.78 13.90 -9.65
N GLY A 86 -9.26 13.66 -8.44
CA GLY A 86 -9.89 14.07 -7.18
C GLY A 86 -11.08 13.23 -6.73
N LYS A 87 -11.46 12.17 -7.46
CA LYS A 87 -12.55 11.26 -7.06
C LYS A 87 -12.00 9.92 -6.59
N ALA A 88 -12.54 9.44 -5.47
CA ALA A 88 -12.31 8.08 -5.02
C ALA A 88 -13.05 7.08 -5.93
N PRO A 89 -12.52 5.85 -6.12
CA PRO A 89 -13.26 4.76 -6.74
C PRO A 89 -14.62 4.55 -6.05
N PRO A 90 -15.68 4.26 -6.82
CA PRO A 90 -17.00 4.01 -6.24
C PRO A 90 -16.97 2.72 -5.41
N GLY A 91 -17.67 2.73 -4.28
CA GLY A 91 -17.84 1.59 -3.39
C GLY A 91 -17.87 2.02 -1.92
N THR A 92 -18.40 1.15 -1.05
CA THR A 92 -18.33 1.35 0.40
C THR A 92 -17.16 0.58 1.01
N LEU A 93 -16.80 0.90 2.25
CA LEU A 93 -15.79 0.15 3.00
C LEU A 93 -16.22 -1.30 3.19
N GLU A 94 -17.50 -1.56 3.45
CA GLU A 94 -18.07 -2.90 3.61
C GLU A 94 -17.93 -3.72 2.33
N GLN A 95 -18.21 -3.12 1.16
CA GLN A 95 -18.00 -3.77 -0.13
C GLN A 95 -16.52 -4.10 -0.34
N SER A 96 -15.64 -3.16 0.02
CA SER A 96 -14.19 -3.39 -0.08
C SER A 96 -13.72 -4.56 0.80
N ASN A 97 -14.23 -4.65 2.03
CA ASN A 97 -13.90 -5.73 2.95
C ASN A 97 -14.45 -7.08 2.46
N ALA A 98 -15.64 -7.09 1.87
CA ALA A 98 -16.23 -8.30 1.28
C ALA A 98 -15.41 -8.82 0.09
N GLU A 99 -15.00 -7.92 -0.82
CA GLU A 99 -14.11 -8.27 -1.94
C GLU A 99 -12.78 -8.84 -1.45
N GLU A 100 -12.18 -8.22 -0.42
CA GLU A 100 -10.93 -8.71 0.16
C GLU A 100 -11.09 -10.10 0.79
N LEU A 101 -12.16 -10.31 1.56
CA LEU A 101 -12.49 -11.61 2.14
C LEU A 101 -12.68 -12.68 1.06
N GLU A 102 -13.36 -12.35 -0.05
CA GLU A 102 -13.52 -13.24 -1.20
C GLU A 102 -12.17 -13.57 -1.84
N MET A 103 -11.30 -12.58 -2.06
CA MET A 103 -9.96 -12.80 -2.58
C MET A 103 -9.15 -13.74 -1.68
N ARG A 104 -9.14 -13.49 -0.36
CA ARG A 104 -8.47 -14.34 0.63
C ARG A 104 -9.01 -15.76 0.59
N ASN A 105 -10.32 -15.93 0.64
CA ASN A 105 -10.95 -17.26 0.71
C ASN A 105 -10.88 -18.04 -0.61
N SER A 106 -10.90 -17.38 -1.77
CA SER A 106 -10.70 -18.03 -3.06
C SER A 106 -9.30 -18.64 -3.17
N CYS A 107 -8.26 -17.91 -2.74
CA CYS A 107 -6.89 -18.41 -2.71
C CYS A 107 -6.68 -19.48 -1.62
N ARG A 108 -7.22 -19.28 -0.41
CA ARG A 108 -7.16 -20.29 0.66
C ARG A 108 -7.79 -21.61 0.20
N LYS A 109 -8.94 -21.56 -0.48
CA LYS A 109 -9.60 -22.75 -1.06
C LYS A 109 -8.72 -23.47 -2.08
N GLN A 110 -8.04 -22.75 -2.98
CA GLN A 110 -7.16 -23.34 -3.99
C GLN A 110 -6.03 -24.17 -3.38
N PHE A 111 -5.55 -23.80 -2.19
CA PHE A 111 -4.45 -24.48 -1.51
C PHE A 111 -4.90 -25.42 -0.37
N GLY A 112 -6.22 -25.54 -0.13
CA GLY A 112 -6.76 -26.33 0.99
C GLY A 112 -6.39 -25.77 2.35
N LEU A 113 -6.32 -24.43 2.47
CA LEU A 113 -6.08 -23.72 3.72
C LEU A 113 -7.39 -23.44 4.46
N PRO A 114 -7.35 -23.21 5.80
CA PRO A 114 -8.52 -22.78 6.56
C PRO A 114 -9.18 -21.56 5.91
N GLN A 115 -10.51 -21.51 5.85
CA GLN A 115 -11.21 -20.32 5.37
C GLN A 115 -11.35 -19.29 6.49
N VAL A 116 -11.25 -18.02 6.11
CA VAL A 116 -11.47 -16.87 6.98
C VAL A 116 -12.96 -16.68 7.17
N VAL A 117 -13.37 -16.56 8.42
CA VAL A 117 -14.73 -16.17 8.81
C VAL A 117 -14.59 -14.94 9.70
N LEU A 118 -15.19 -13.82 9.28
CA LEU A 118 -15.22 -12.61 10.09
C LEU A 118 -16.27 -12.76 11.20
N PRO A 119 -16.02 -12.23 12.41
CA PRO A 119 -17.04 -12.14 13.45
C PRO A 119 -18.19 -11.26 12.94
N LYS A 120 -19.41 -11.63 13.33
CA LYS A 120 -20.62 -10.85 13.04
C LYS A 120 -20.71 -9.61 13.91
#